data_AF-A0A3B8ZE32-F1
#
_entry.id   AF-A0A3B8ZE32-F1
#
_cell.length_a   1.000
_cell.length_b   1.000
_cell.length_c   1.000
_cell.angle_alpha   90.00
_cell.angle_beta   90.00
_cell.angle_gamma   90.00
#
_symmetry.space_group_name_H-M   'P 1'
#
loop_
_entity.id
_entity.type
_entity.pdbx_description
1 polymer ?
#
loop_
_entity_poly.entity_id
_entity_poly.type
_entity_poly.pdbx_seq_one_letter_code
_entity_poly.pdbx_strand_id
1 'polypeptide(L)'
;VGEKLAVMQDSLTKQISGIVQSHVSPSPAFPMNTPIPLPTEIEMIRPSAPSPGPGQASVSSVGSSTFGSGRRTVAQSLDESSPKIRSATFNAYPLDPRKLASGNVVDALVDILSHFDLVALQGIRSDRDDIMPFLVDSLARIGRRYDYLIGPRTGPDMATEQFAFLFDTGKVETDRYQLYTVDDPEKLMTYDPLVAWFRCKDTLADQAFTFSIINLKVNPQTANTEQSYLPNLIHAVVHDGRQEDDVIVVGDFAGDVGQISGLQQQSIRIALRDTPNDTLGTAALSSILFSAKGTVEYTGKSGTLDFLRKMNLSIEQATAVSHQLPVWTEFLATEGSEPGRIAPTNGGEAL
;
A
#
# COMPACT_ATOMS: atom_id res chain seq x y z
N VAL A 1 3.50 25.90 40.56
CA VAL A 1 3.19 25.51 39.16
C VAL A 1 4.37 24.80 38.49
N GLY A 2 5.63 25.17 38.77
CA GLY A 2 6.81 24.50 38.21
C GLY A 2 7.04 23.03 38.63
N GLU A 3 6.83 22.67 39.90
CA GLU A 3 7.07 21.28 40.37
C GLU A 3 6.04 20.27 39.84
N LYS A 4 4.80 20.68 39.57
CA LYS A 4 3.79 19.79 38.97
C LYS A 4 4.06 19.47 37.50
N LEU A 5 4.80 20.33 36.79
CA LEU A 5 5.15 20.11 35.39
C LEU A 5 6.34 19.13 35.25
N ALA A 6 7.30 19.20 36.17
CA ALA A 6 8.47 18.31 36.16
C ALA A 6 8.11 16.85 36.51
N VAL A 7 7.18 16.64 37.46
CA VAL A 7 6.70 15.30 37.82
C VAL A 7 5.86 14.67 36.69
N MET A 8 5.14 15.48 35.91
CA MET A 8 4.36 14.99 34.76
C MET A 8 5.27 14.59 33.59
N GLN A 9 6.36 15.33 33.34
CA GLN A 9 7.33 14.98 32.31
C GLN A 9 8.17 13.74 32.67
N ASP A 10 8.53 13.55 33.95
CA ASP A 10 9.28 12.37 34.38
C ASP A 10 8.41 11.08 34.36
N SER A 11 7.10 11.22 34.62
CA SER A 11 6.14 10.12 34.48
C SER A 11 5.91 9.70 33.03
N LEU A 12 5.88 10.66 32.10
CA LEU A 12 5.78 10.40 30.65
C LEU A 12 7.06 9.75 30.10
N THR A 13 8.23 10.17 30.58
CA THR A 13 9.52 9.61 30.14
C THR A 13 9.70 8.15 30.60
N LYS A 14 9.18 7.79 31.78
CA LYS A 14 9.17 6.40 32.26
C LYS A 14 8.13 5.51 31.57
N GLN A 15 7.02 6.06 31.06
CA GLN A 15 6.06 5.30 30.23
C GLN A 15 6.63 4.96 28.84
N ILE A 16 7.50 5.79 28.28
CA ILE A 16 8.14 5.54 26.98
C ILE A 16 9.18 4.40 27.07
N SER A 17 9.83 4.21 28.21
CA SER A 17 10.83 3.14 28.39
C SER A 17 10.22 1.73 28.55
N GLY A 18 8.91 1.61 28.76
CA GLY A 18 8.22 0.32 28.94
C GLY A 18 7.80 -0.36 27.64
N ILE A 19 7.91 0.31 26.50
CA ILE A 19 7.40 -0.14 25.19
C ILE A 19 8.37 -1.13 24.49
N VAL A 20 9.59 -1.31 25.02
CA VAL A 20 10.61 -2.18 24.41
C VAL A 20 11.11 -3.24 25.40
N GLN A 21 10.32 -4.29 25.63
CA GLN A 21 10.84 -5.59 26.08
C GLN A 21 10.07 -6.74 25.42
N SER A 22 10.71 -7.36 24.43
CA SER A 22 10.24 -8.55 23.73
C SER A 22 10.45 -9.80 24.59
N HIS A 23 9.36 -10.48 24.95
CA HIS A 23 9.40 -11.86 25.41
C HIS A 23 9.26 -12.80 24.21
N VAL A 24 10.39 -13.34 23.74
CA VAL A 24 10.43 -14.47 22.80
C VAL A 24 10.25 -15.76 23.61
N SER A 25 9.22 -16.53 23.29
CA SER A 25 9.11 -17.95 23.66
C SER A 25 8.96 -18.79 22.38
N PRO A 26 9.63 -19.95 22.28
CA PRO A 26 9.79 -20.66 21.00
C PRO A 26 8.60 -21.57 20.68
N SER A 27 8.17 -21.57 19.42
CA SER A 27 7.26 -22.56 18.84
C SER A 27 8.05 -23.67 18.10
N PRO A 28 7.50 -24.89 18.00
CA PRO A 28 8.27 -26.10 17.73
C PRO A 28 8.59 -26.34 16.25
N ALA A 29 9.72 -27.00 16.01
CA ALA A 29 10.22 -27.39 14.71
C ALA A 29 9.37 -28.49 14.04
N PHE A 30 9.04 -28.29 12.75
CA PHE A 30 8.55 -29.35 11.88
C PHE A 30 9.68 -29.85 10.94
N PRO A 31 9.74 -31.15 10.66
CA PRO A 31 10.90 -31.78 10.03
C PRO A 31 10.98 -31.56 8.51
N MET A 32 12.22 -31.40 8.05
CA MET A 32 12.65 -31.34 6.65
C MET A 32 12.67 -32.71 5.96
N ASN A 33 12.60 -32.63 4.62
CA ASN A 33 12.95 -33.60 3.56
C ASN A 33 11.87 -34.55 3.03
N THR A 34 11.51 -34.33 1.75
CA THR A 34 11.86 -35.26 0.64
C THR A 34 11.95 -34.49 -0.69
N PRO A 35 12.90 -34.79 -1.60
CA PRO A 35 13.03 -34.13 -2.91
C PRO A 35 12.10 -34.74 -3.97
N ILE A 36 11.50 -33.88 -4.80
CA ILE A 36 10.69 -34.27 -5.97
C ILE A 36 11.61 -34.31 -7.22
N PRO A 37 11.54 -35.34 -8.09
CA PRO A 37 12.42 -35.50 -9.24
C PRO A 37 12.02 -34.63 -10.45
N LEU A 38 13.02 -34.10 -11.17
CA LEU A 38 12.87 -33.45 -12.48
C LEU A 38 12.55 -34.47 -13.59
N PRO A 39 11.72 -34.13 -14.59
CA PRO A 39 11.67 -34.82 -15.87
C PRO A 39 12.66 -34.24 -16.89
N THR A 40 13.18 -35.17 -17.69
CA THR A 40 14.28 -35.15 -18.66
C THR A 40 13.98 -34.37 -19.95
N GLU A 41 15.07 -33.92 -20.61
CA GLU A 41 15.20 -33.31 -21.93
C GLU A 41 14.33 -33.90 -23.05
N ILE A 42 13.83 -33.01 -23.93
CA ILE A 42 13.57 -33.32 -25.34
C ILE A 42 14.28 -32.26 -26.19
N GLU A 43 15.16 -32.74 -27.07
CA GLU A 43 16.01 -31.99 -27.99
C GLU A 43 15.27 -31.52 -29.25
N MET A 44 15.65 -30.33 -29.71
CA MET A 44 15.72 -29.81 -31.10
C MET A 44 14.53 -29.88 -32.05
N ILE A 45 14.23 -28.71 -32.66
CA ILE A 45 14.36 -28.45 -34.12
C ILE A 45 14.37 -26.92 -34.36
N ARG A 46 15.41 -26.42 -35.04
CA ARG A 46 15.50 -25.06 -35.63
C ARG A 46 14.93 -25.07 -37.05
N PRO A 47 14.48 -23.92 -37.59
CA PRO A 47 14.94 -23.57 -38.93
C PRO A 47 15.38 -22.11 -39.12
N SER A 48 16.13 -21.95 -40.21
CA SER A 48 17.04 -20.89 -40.61
C SER A 48 16.37 -19.64 -41.23
N ALA A 49 17.11 -18.52 -41.21
CA ALA A 49 16.82 -17.27 -41.92
C ALA A 49 16.98 -17.36 -43.45
N PRO A 50 16.51 -16.32 -44.18
CA PRO A 50 17.43 -15.67 -45.13
C PRO A 50 17.30 -14.13 -45.20
N SER A 51 18.39 -13.48 -45.60
CA SER A 51 18.47 -12.14 -46.24
C SER A 51 19.05 -12.32 -47.66
N PRO A 52 18.88 -11.38 -48.63
CA PRO A 52 19.73 -10.18 -48.73
C PRO A 52 19.06 -8.89 -49.31
N GLY A 53 19.74 -7.73 -49.19
CA GLY A 53 19.36 -6.38 -49.71
C GLY A 53 19.59 -6.17 -51.23
N PRO A 54 19.95 -4.96 -51.77
CA PRO A 54 20.09 -3.60 -51.20
C PRO A 54 19.40 -2.46 -52.02
N GLY A 55 19.44 -1.19 -51.55
CA GLY A 55 19.53 -0.01 -52.44
C GLY A 55 18.72 1.26 -52.13
N GLN A 56 19.47 2.37 -51.91
CA GLN A 56 19.18 3.80 -52.19
C GLN A 56 18.10 4.54 -51.36
N ALA A 57 18.12 5.86 -51.10
CA ALA A 57 19.10 6.95 -50.97
C ALA A 57 18.30 8.23 -50.61
N SER A 58 18.86 9.13 -49.79
CA SER A 58 18.51 10.59 -49.64
C SER A 58 17.14 10.90 -48.97
N VAL A 59 16.94 11.93 -48.13
CA VAL A 59 17.32 13.35 -48.22
C VAL A 59 17.33 13.99 -46.82
N SER A 60 18.29 14.88 -46.59
CA SER A 60 18.46 15.77 -45.43
C SER A 60 17.46 16.93 -45.40
N SER A 61 17.00 17.38 -44.24
CA SER A 61 16.51 18.75 -44.07
C SER A 61 17.12 19.42 -42.83
N VAL A 62 17.75 20.55 -43.12
CA VAL A 62 18.40 21.49 -42.21
C VAL A 62 17.33 22.43 -41.64
N GLY A 63 17.36 22.67 -40.33
CA GLY A 63 16.46 23.62 -39.65
C GLY A 63 17.18 24.35 -38.52
N SER A 64 17.90 25.40 -38.91
CA SER A 64 18.27 26.63 -38.18
C SER A 64 18.03 26.77 -36.66
N SER A 65 19.11 27.17 -35.99
CA SER A 65 19.22 27.71 -34.63
C SER A 65 18.51 29.06 -34.43
N THR A 66 17.87 29.25 -33.28
CA THR A 66 17.64 30.59 -32.68
C THR A 66 17.89 30.53 -31.17
N PHE A 67 18.73 31.45 -30.69
CA PHE A 67 19.09 31.66 -29.29
C PHE A 67 17.89 32.14 -28.47
N GLY A 68 17.70 31.55 -27.29
CA GLY A 68 16.82 32.04 -26.24
C GLY A 68 17.45 31.81 -24.88
N SER A 69 18.07 32.85 -24.32
CA SER A 69 18.56 32.89 -22.94
C SER A 69 17.36 32.84 -22.00
N GLY A 70 17.09 31.66 -21.46
CA GLY A 70 16.06 31.40 -20.46
C GLY A 70 16.70 30.66 -19.28
N ARG A 71 16.72 31.31 -18.13
CA ARG A 71 17.12 30.77 -16.83
C ARG A 71 16.27 29.51 -16.56
N ARG A 72 16.84 28.32 -16.80
CA ARG A 72 16.21 27.02 -16.49
C ARG A 72 16.13 26.88 -14.97
N THR A 73 14.95 27.12 -14.43
CA THR A 73 14.52 26.45 -13.20
C THR A 73 14.50 24.96 -13.52
N VAL A 74 15.42 24.20 -12.94
CA VAL A 74 15.44 22.74 -13.06
C VAL A 74 14.30 22.22 -12.17
N ALA A 75 13.07 22.27 -12.70
CA ALA A 75 12.07 21.29 -12.28
C ALA A 75 12.58 19.98 -12.87
N GLN A 76 13.01 19.05 -12.01
CA GLN A 76 13.31 17.68 -12.42
C GLN A 76 12.09 17.16 -13.17
N SER A 77 12.20 17.03 -14.48
CA SER A 77 11.24 16.27 -15.27
C SER A 77 11.39 14.83 -14.81
N LEU A 78 10.48 14.35 -13.96
CA LEU A 78 10.37 12.93 -13.65
C LEU A 78 10.32 12.19 -14.98
N ASP A 79 11.33 11.36 -15.24
CA ASP A 79 11.42 10.61 -16.48
C ASP A 79 10.19 9.69 -16.55
N GLU A 80 9.34 9.86 -17.57
CA GLU A 80 8.12 9.05 -17.73
C GLU A 80 8.43 7.55 -17.80
N SER A 81 9.67 7.18 -18.18
CA SER A 81 10.13 5.80 -18.25
C SER A 81 10.54 5.19 -16.90
N SER A 82 10.60 6.00 -15.83
CA SER A 82 10.93 5.49 -14.49
C SER A 82 9.92 4.43 -14.02
N PRO A 83 10.38 3.35 -13.38
CA PRO A 83 9.49 2.32 -12.86
C PRO A 83 8.55 2.92 -11.80
N LYS A 84 7.29 2.47 -11.81
CA LYS A 84 6.21 2.99 -10.97
C LYS A 84 5.44 1.86 -10.35
N ILE A 85 4.85 2.13 -9.19
CA ILE A 85 3.90 1.25 -8.52
C ILE A 85 2.58 1.98 -8.30
N ARG A 86 1.47 1.24 -8.35
CA ARG A 86 0.15 1.70 -7.95
C ARG A 86 -0.27 1.02 -6.66
N SER A 87 -0.46 1.83 -5.63
CA SER A 87 -1.00 1.39 -4.35
C SER A 87 -2.46 1.85 -4.24
N ALA A 88 -3.32 0.99 -3.72
CA ALA A 88 -4.73 1.28 -3.53
C ALA A 88 -5.23 0.91 -2.14
N THR A 89 -6.33 1.53 -1.74
CA THR A 89 -7.16 1.08 -0.63
C THR A 89 -8.54 0.73 -1.13
N PHE A 90 -9.10 -0.36 -0.62
CA PHE A 90 -10.42 -0.83 -1.01
C PHE A 90 -11.13 -1.51 0.15
N ASN A 91 -12.17 -0.85 0.64
CA ASN A 91 -13.10 -1.46 1.58
C ASN A 91 -14.08 -2.34 0.80
N ALA A 92 -13.97 -3.67 0.94
CA ALA A 92 -14.82 -4.64 0.26
C ALA A 92 -15.98 -5.16 1.15
N TYR A 93 -16.32 -4.42 2.22
CA TYR A 93 -17.25 -4.87 3.25
C TYR A 93 -18.65 -5.26 2.71
N PRO A 94 -19.28 -6.30 3.27
CA PRO A 94 -18.62 -7.41 3.95
C PRO A 94 -17.95 -8.32 2.91
N LEU A 95 -16.65 -8.57 3.04
CA LEU A 95 -15.94 -9.56 2.26
C LEU A 95 -15.98 -10.88 3.03
N ASP A 96 -16.99 -11.68 2.74
CA ASP A 96 -17.34 -12.91 3.45
C ASP A 96 -17.54 -14.10 2.48
N PRO A 97 -17.69 -15.34 2.98
CA PRO A 97 -17.93 -16.49 2.12
C PRO A 97 -19.20 -16.41 1.27
N ARG A 98 -20.21 -15.64 1.69
CA ARG A 98 -21.46 -15.48 0.93
C ARG A 98 -21.23 -14.59 -0.29
N LYS A 99 -20.48 -13.50 -0.13
CA LYS A 99 -20.07 -12.62 -1.23
C LYS A 99 -19.22 -13.41 -2.24
N LEU A 100 -18.28 -14.23 -1.76
CA LEU A 100 -17.42 -15.05 -2.62
C LEU A 100 -18.12 -16.25 -3.27
N ALA A 101 -19.34 -16.61 -2.85
CA ALA A 101 -20.13 -17.63 -3.53
C ALA A 101 -20.73 -17.15 -4.87
N SER A 102 -20.75 -15.84 -5.12
CA SER A 102 -21.28 -15.25 -6.34
C SER A 102 -20.17 -15.08 -7.39
N GLY A 103 -20.19 -15.90 -8.45
CA GLY A 103 -19.18 -15.86 -9.51
C GLY A 103 -18.98 -14.48 -10.13
N ASN A 104 -20.08 -13.77 -10.45
CA ASN A 104 -20.01 -12.42 -11.00
C ASN A 104 -19.34 -11.41 -10.05
N VAL A 105 -19.54 -11.55 -8.73
CA VAL A 105 -18.90 -10.68 -7.75
C VAL A 105 -17.41 -11.02 -7.63
N VAL A 106 -17.05 -12.30 -7.65
CA VAL A 106 -15.66 -12.75 -7.66
C VAL A 106 -14.94 -12.23 -8.91
N ASP A 107 -15.54 -12.35 -10.08
CA ASP A 107 -14.95 -11.85 -11.34
C ASP A 107 -14.71 -10.34 -11.29
N ALA A 108 -15.68 -9.58 -10.75
CA ALA A 108 -15.54 -8.14 -10.55
C ALA A 108 -14.45 -7.78 -9.53
N LEU A 109 -14.40 -8.47 -8.40
CA LEU A 109 -13.35 -8.29 -7.39
C LEU A 109 -11.97 -8.57 -7.97
N VAL A 110 -11.81 -9.67 -8.71
CA VAL A 110 -10.53 -10.04 -9.34
C VAL A 110 -10.10 -9.01 -10.38
N ASP A 111 -11.02 -8.53 -11.24
CA ASP A 111 -10.71 -7.46 -12.20
C ASP A 111 -10.23 -6.20 -11.47
N ILE A 112 -11.00 -5.74 -10.48
CA ILE A 112 -10.65 -4.57 -9.63
C ILE A 112 -9.27 -4.72 -9.01
N LEU A 113 -9.00 -5.84 -8.32
CA LEU A 113 -7.75 -6.03 -7.59
C LEU A 113 -6.54 -6.11 -8.53
N SER A 114 -6.72 -6.64 -9.73
CA SER A 114 -5.64 -6.81 -10.73
C SER A 114 -5.10 -5.49 -11.32
N HIS A 115 -5.71 -4.35 -10.97
CA HIS A 115 -5.28 -3.02 -11.41
C HIS A 115 -4.12 -2.42 -10.63
N PHE A 116 -3.78 -2.99 -9.48
CA PHE A 116 -2.91 -2.35 -8.50
C PHE A 116 -1.81 -3.30 -8.08
N ASP A 117 -0.60 -2.77 -7.91
CA ASP A 117 0.54 -3.57 -7.48
C ASP A 117 0.49 -3.88 -5.97
N LEU A 118 -0.20 -3.05 -5.19
CA LEU A 118 -0.47 -3.22 -3.76
C LEU A 118 -1.89 -2.73 -3.44
N VAL A 119 -2.65 -3.51 -2.69
CA VAL A 119 -4.01 -3.17 -2.22
C VAL A 119 -4.11 -3.39 -0.72
N ALA A 120 -4.40 -2.32 0.02
CA ALA A 120 -4.89 -2.41 1.39
C ALA A 120 -6.39 -2.72 1.38
N LEU A 121 -6.76 -3.88 1.91
CA LEU A 121 -8.13 -4.38 1.95
C LEU A 121 -8.71 -4.25 3.34
N GLN A 122 -9.93 -3.71 3.40
CA GLN A 122 -10.76 -3.68 4.60
C GLN A 122 -12.07 -4.44 4.38
N GLY A 123 -12.76 -4.76 5.46
CA GLY A 123 -14.07 -5.37 5.41
C GLY A 123 -14.09 -6.89 5.36
N ILE A 124 -12.97 -7.57 5.58
CA ILE A 124 -12.91 -9.04 5.63
C ILE A 124 -13.66 -9.51 6.88
N ARG A 125 -14.76 -10.25 6.68
CA ARG A 125 -15.64 -10.72 7.76
C ARG A 125 -15.88 -12.22 7.62
N SER A 126 -15.02 -13.00 8.25
CA SER A 126 -15.08 -14.46 8.18
C SER A 126 -14.46 -15.09 9.43
N ASP A 127 -15.06 -16.17 9.92
CA ASP A 127 -14.47 -17.09 10.91
C ASP A 127 -13.50 -18.08 10.27
N ARG A 128 -13.55 -18.23 8.95
CA ARG A 128 -12.63 -19.04 8.14
C ARG A 128 -11.44 -18.21 7.67
N ASP A 129 -10.30 -18.87 7.54
CA ASP A 129 -9.04 -18.26 7.09
C ASP A 129 -8.77 -18.43 5.58
N ASP A 130 -9.80 -18.72 4.78
CA ASP A 130 -9.70 -19.05 3.35
C ASP A 130 -10.08 -17.91 2.39
N ILE A 131 -10.51 -16.75 2.91
CA ILE A 131 -10.88 -15.58 2.10
C ILE A 131 -9.71 -15.11 1.22
N MET A 132 -8.54 -14.86 1.83
CA MET A 132 -7.37 -14.37 1.10
C MET A 132 -6.75 -15.44 0.19
N PRO A 133 -6.56 -16.70 0.63
CA PRO A 133 -6.19 -17.81 -0.27
C PRO A 133 -7.09 -17.90 -1.51
N PHE A 134 -8.41 -17.82 -1.32
CA PHE A 134 -9.35 -17.86 -2.44
C PHE A 134 -9.14 -16.72 -3.44
N LEU A 135 -8.91 -15.49 -2.96
CA LEU A 135 -8.65 -14.34 -3.84
C LEU A 135 -7.32 -14.48 -4.59
N VAL A 136 -6.25 -14.93 -3.91
CA VAL A 136 -4.96 -15.20 -4.56
C VAL A 136 -5.08 -16.26 -5.64
N ASP A 137 -5.76 -17.38 -5.35
CA ASP A 137 -6.00 -18.44 -6.34
C ASP A 137 -6.83 -17.91 -7.52
N SER A 138 -7.77 -17.01 -7.26
CA SER A 138 -8.61 -16.39 -8.30
C SER A 138 -7.81 -15.46 -9.21
N LEU A 139 -6.89 -14.67 -8.64
CA LEU A 139 -5.94 -13.86 -9.40
C LEU A 139 -4.95 -14.73 -10.19
N ALA A 140 -4.49 -15.84 -9.62
CA ALA A 140 -3.61 -16.79 -10.29
C ALA A 140 -4.24 -17.39 -11.55
N ARG A 141 -5.55 -17.67 -11.54
CA ARG A 141 -6.29 -18.19 -12.71
C ARG A 141 -6.29 -17.23 -13.91
N ILE A 142 -6.12 -15.93 -13.68
CA ILE A 142 -5.99 -14.93 -14.76
C ILE A 142 -4.53 -14.55 -15.04
N GLY A 143 -3.57 -15.34 -14.56
CA GLY A 143 -2.14 -15.17 -14.80
C GLY A 143 -1.46 -14.10 -13.94
N ARG A 144 -2.12 -13.64 -12.86
CA ARG A 144 -1.55 -12.66 -11.91
C ARG A 144 -0.85 -13.38 -10.76
N ARG A 145 0.25 -12.82 -10.26
CA ARG A 145 1.07 -13.46 -9.20
C ARG A 145 1.05 -12.62 -7.93
N TYR A 146 0.06 -12.87 -7.08
CA TYR A 146 -0.13 -12.13 -5.85
C TYR A 146 0.16 -12.99 -4.63
N ASP A 147 0.55 -12.34 -3.54
CA ASP A 147 0.59 -12.90 -2.19
C ASP A 147 -0.09 -11.90 -1.24
N TYR A 148 -0.29 -12.29 0.02
CA TYR A 148 -0.99 -11.47 0.99
C TYR A 148 -0.34 -11.47 2.38
N LEU A 149 -0.60 -10.37 3.09
CA LEU A 149 -0.44 -10.24 4.54
C LEU A 149 -1.83 -10.04 5.14
N ILE A 150 -2.13 -10.68 6.27
CA ILE A 150 -3.43 -10.52 6.94
C ILE A 150 -3.21 -10.34 8.44
N GLY A 151 -3.89 -9.34 9.00
CA GLY A 151 -3.88 -9.06 10.43
C GLY A 151 -4.82 -9.97 11.23
N PRO A 152 -4.79 -9.88 12.57
CA PRO A 152 -5.75 -10.55 13.43
C PRO A 152 -7.17 -10.01 13.20
N ARG A 153 -8.17 -10.76 13.69
CA ARG A 153 -9.55 -10.26 13.79
C ARG A 153 -9.61 -9.22 14.90
N THR A 154 -10.03 -8.01 14.56
CA THR A 154 -10.14 -6.88 15.49
C THR A 154 -11.57 -6.35 15.53
N GLY A 155 -11.88 -5.59 16.59
CA GLY A 155 -13.16 -4.94 16.80
C GLY A 155 -14.10 -5.71 17.72
N PRO A 156 -15.39 -5.31 17.78
CA PRO A 156 -16.35 -5.92 18.70
C PRO A 156 -16.58 -7.41 18.40
N ASP A 157 -16.75 -8.24 19.43
CA ASP A 157 -16.85 -9.72 19.33
C ASP A 157 -17.82 -10.23 18.24
N MET A 158 -18.94 -9.54 18.05
CA MET A 158 -19.99 -9.94 17.09
C MET A 158 -19.87 -9.28 15.71
N ALA A 159 -18.86 -8.43 15.54
CA ALA A 159 -18.63 -7.61 14.36
C ALA A 159 -17.13 -7.48 14.04
N THR A 160 -16.33 -8.50 14.38
CA THR A 160 -14.89 -8.46 14.10
C THR A 160 -14.63 -8.41 12.60
N GLU A 161 -13.63 -7.63 12.20
CA GLU A 161 -13.13 -7.54 10.83
C GLU A 161 -11.62 -7.84 10.80
N GLN A 162 -11.11 -8.22 9.64
CA GLN A 162 -9.67 -8.29 9.37
C GLN A 162 -9.28 -7.27 8.30
N PHE A 163 -8.04 -6.83 8.42
CA PHE A 163 -7.35 -6.05 7.41
C PHE A 163 -6.30 -6.91 6.74
N ALA A 164 -6.07 -6.65 5.45
CA ALA A 164 -5.07 -7.36 4.68
C ALA A 164 -4.34 -6.43 3.72
N PHE A 165 -3.16 -6.84 3.30
CA PHE A 165 -2.48 -6.33 2.13
C PHE A 165 -2.42 -7.43 1.09
N LEU A 166 -2.79 -7.12 -0.14
CA LEU A 166 -2.72 -8.01 -1.29
C LEU A 166 -1.79 -7.37 -2.31
N PHE A 167 -0.74 -8.06 -2.76
CA PHE A 167 0.34 -7.43 -3.52
C PHE A 167 0.91 -8.32 -4.61
N ASP A 168 1.33 -7.71 -5.73
CA ASP A 168 2.02 -8.39 -6.82
C ASP A 168 3.47 -8.69 -6.43
N THR A 169 3.78 -9.98 -6.33
CA THR A 169 5.08 -10.51 -5.91
C THR A 169 6.22 -10.17 -6.85
N GLY A 170 5.92 -9.77 -8.09
CA GLY A 170 6.90 -9.26 -9.05
C GLY A 170 7.24 -7.79 -8.87
N LYS A 171 6.39 -7.02 -8.18
CA LYS A 171 6.51 -5.56 -8.06
C LYS A 171 7.04 -5.11 -6.71
N VAL A 172 6.63 -5.79 -5.65
CA VAL A 172 7.07 -5.50 -4.29
C VAL A 172 7.49 -6.77 -3.55
N GLU A 173 8.24 -6.57 -2.48
CA GLU A 173 8.46 -7.54 -1.42
C GLU A 173 8.16 -6.90 -0.07
N THR A 174 8.09 -7.75 0.94
CA THR A 174 7.74 -7.39 2.30
C THR A 174 8.52 -8.28 3.27
N ASP A 175 8.60 -7.84 4.50
CA ASP A 175 9.05 -8.64 5.63
C ASP A 175 7.84 -9.00 6.50
N ARG A 176 7.50 -10.29 6.55
CA ARG A 176 6.37 -10.79 7.36
C ARG A 176 6.55 -10.56 8.86
N TYR A 177 7.78 -10.36 9.34
CA TYR A 177 8.04 -9.98 10.74
C TYR A 177 7.79 -8.50 11.02
N GLN A 178 7.58 -7.69 9.98
CA GLN A 178 7.20 -6.28 10.07
C GLN A 178 5.71 -6.06 9.84
N LEU A 179 4.90 -7.11 9.98
CA LEU A 179 3.45 -7.04 10.04
C LEU A 179 2.99 -6.99 11.51
N TYR A 180 2.27 -5.95 11.89
CA TYR A 180 1.75 -5.80 13.25
C TYR A 180 0.51 -4.92 13.30
N THR A 181 -0.28 -5.02 14.36
CA THR A 181 -1.34 -4.06 14.66
C THR A 181 -0.81 -2.99 15.60
N VAL A 182 -1.25 -1.73 15.40
CA VAL A 182 -0.91 -0.64 16.32
C VAL A 182 -1.50 -0.97 17.70
N ASP A 183 -0.69 -0.86 18.74
CA ASP A 183 -1.14 -1.05 20.11
C ASP A 183 -2.00 0.14 20.56
N ASP A 184 -3.27 -0.13 20.84
CA ASP A 184 -4.27 0.86 21.26
C ASP A 184 -4.91 0.43 22.60
N PRO A 185 -4.17 0.55 23.72
CA PRO A 185 -4.65 0.11 25.03
C PRO A 185 -5.87 0.92 25.51
N GLU A 186 -6.05 2.14 24.99
CA GLU A 186 -7.18 3.02 25.32
C GLU A 186 -8.41 2.73 24.44
N LYS A 187 -8.30 1.86 23.44
CA LYS A 187 -9.36 1.51 22.47
C LYS A 187 -9.97 2.75 21.82
N LEU A 188 -9.11 3.68 21.41
CA LEU A 188 -9.48 4.90 20.72
C LEU A 188 -9.94 4.62 19.29
N MET A 189 -9.48 3.53 18.68
CA MET A 189 -9.93 2.99 17.39
C MET A 189 -10.88 1.81 17.62
N THR A 190 -12.00 1.76 16.87
CA THR A 190 -12.89 0.58 16.90
C THR A 190 -12.18 -0.68 16.37
N TYR A 191 -11.35 -0.52 15.35
CA TYR A 191 -10.58 -1.60 14.72
C TYR A 191 -9.09 -1.24 14.73
N ASP A 192 -8.27 -2.13 15.28
CA ASP A 192 -6.83 -1.97 15.38
C ASP A 192 -6.19 -1.85 13.97
N PRO A 193 -5.53 -0.71 13.67
CA PRO A 193 -4.90 -0.51 12.36
C PRO A 193 -3.77 -1.51 12.12
N LEU A 194 -3.68 -2.03 10.89
CA LEU A 194 -2.67 -2.99 10.47
C LEU A 194 -1.54 -2.27 9.76
N VAL A 195 -0.30 -2.51 10.18
CA VAL A 195 0.89 -1.91 9.59
C VAL A 195 1.74 -3.00 8.94
N ALA A 196 2.27 -2.72 7.76
CA ALA A 196 3.23 -3.56 7.07
C ALA A 196 4.31 -2.71 6.38
N TRP A 197 5.48 -3.30 6.19
CA TRP A 197 6.58 -2.71 5.46
C TRP A 197 6.71 -3.32 4.06
N PHE A 198 7.01 -2.50 3.05
CA PHE A 198 7.22 -2.94 1.68
C PHE A 198 8.44 -2.29 1.03
N ARG A 199 9.00 -2.99 0.04
CA ARG A 199 10.07 -2.50 -0.83
C ARG A 199 9.78 -2.82 -2.29
N CYS A 200 10.03 -1.87 -3.17
CA CYS A 200 9.89 -2.06 -4.61
C CYS A 200 11.01 -2.96 -5.21
N LYS A 201 10.69 -3.74 -6.24
CA LYS A 201 11.62 -4.69 -6.90
C LYS A 201 12.19 -4.24 -8.23
N ASP A 202 11.61 -3.23 -8.87
CA ASP A 202 12.00 -2.78 -10.23
C ASP A 202 13.27 -1.90 -10.25
N THR A 203 14.07 -1.90 -9.18
CA THR A 203 15.31 -1.14 -9.03
C THR A 203 16.29 -1.87 -8.09
N LEU A 204 17.53 -1.38 -7.98
CA LEU A 204 18.52 -1.89 -7.03
C LEU A 204 18.02 -1.70 -5.59
N ALA A 205 18.35 -2.65 -4.71
CA ALA A 205 17.78 -2.69 -3.36
C ALA A 205 18.12 -1.45 -2.51
N ASP A 206 19.27 -0.83 -2.72
CA ASP A 206 19.74 0.39 -2.05
C ASP A 206 19.15 1.68 -2.63
N GLN A 207 18.40 1.58 -3.73
CA GLN A 207 17.71 2.66 -4.43
C GLN A 207 16.21 2.39 -4.51
N ALA A 208 15.73 1.31 -3.89
CA ALA A 208 14.33 0.92 -3.92
C ALA A 208 13.54 1.80 -2.98
N PHE A 209 12.40 2.26 -3.48
CA PHE A 209 11.41 2.90 -2.62
C PHE A 209 10.95 1.89 -1.56
N THR A 210 11.18 2.25 -0.30
CA THR A 210 10.72 1.54 0.90
C THR A 210 9.65 2.36 1.58
N PHE A 211 8.68 1.69 2.21
CA PHE A 211 7.64 2.42 2.95
C PHE A 211 6.94 1.50 3.95
N SER A 212 6.47 2.12 5.03
CA SER A 212 5.50 1.55 5.94
C SER A 212 4.11 2.01 5.54
N ILE A 213 3.18 1.07 5.44
CA ILE A 213 1.78 1.34 5.10
C ILE A 213 0.86 0.95 6.25
N ILE A 214 0.02 1.88 6.68
CA ILE A 214 -0.98 1.72 7.72
C ILE A 214 -2.34 1.56 7.05
N ASN A 215 -2.97 0.40 7.26
CA ASN A 215 -4.32 0.08 6.80
C ASN A 215 -5.31 0.23 7.97
N LEU A 216 -6.31 1.10 7.81
CA LEU A 216 -7.28 1.39 8.85
C LEU A 216 -8.73 1.48 8.34
N LYS A 217 -9.65 1.45 9.30
CA LYS A 217 -11.06 1.77 9.09
C LYS A 217 -11.59 2.56 10.27
N VAL A 218 -12.10 3.76 9.99
CA VAL A 218 -12.81 4.59 10.97
C VAL A 218 -14.25 4.11 11.07
N ASN A 219 -14.75 3.94 12.29
CA ASN A 219 -16.16 3.66 12.53
C ASN A 219 -16.99 4.96 12.39
N PRO A 220 -17.97 5.01 11.46
CA PRO A 220 -18.79 6.22 11.26
C PRO A 220 -19.54 6.69 12.51
N GLN A 221 -19.87 5.80 13.44
CA GLN A 221 -20.58 6.15 14.68
C GLN A 221 -19.69 6.90 15.69
N THR A 222 -18.38 6.71 15.60
CA THR A 222 -17.36 7.29 16.49
C THR A 222 -16.33 8.12 15.72
N ALA A 223 -16.64 8.51 14.48
CA ALA A 223 -15.70 9.10 13.53
C ALA A 223 -14.93 10.30 14.10
N ASN A 224 -15.62 11.23 14.77
CA ASN A 224 -14.97 12.40 15.36
C ASN A 224 -13.88 12.03 16.38
N THR A 225 -14.10 10.97 17.17
CA THR A 225 -13.14 10.52 18.19
C THR A 225 -11.96 9.81 17.52
N GLU A 226 -12.25 8.85 16.66
CA GLU A 226 -11.23 8.06 15.94
C GLU A 226 -10.35 8.94 15.04
N GLN A 227 -10.97 9.84 14.27
CA GLN A 227 -10.25 10.77 13.40
C GLN A 227 -9.34 11.72 14.19
N SER A 228 -9.76 12.15 15.39
CA SER A 228 -8.94 13.01 16.24
C SER A 228 -7.66 12.33 16.74
N TYR A 229 -7.64 11.00 16.75
CA TYR A 229 -6.50 10.18 17.17
C TYR A 229 -5.49 9.94 16.04
N LEU A 230 -5.91 10.03 14.77
CA LEU A 230 -5.07 9.71 13.61
C LEU A 230 -3.71 10.44 13.60
N PRO A 231 -3.58 11.75 13.91
CA PRO A 231 -2.26 12.40 13.94
C PRO A 231 -1.29 11.77 14.95
N ASN A 232 -1.80 11.30 16.10
CA ASN A 232 -0.97 10.63 17.12
C ASN A 232 -0.59 9.22 16.68
N LEU A 233 -1.52 8.50 16.04
CA LEU A 233 -1.26 7.18 15.47
C LEU A 233 -0.15 7.24 14.41
N ILE A 234 -0.24 8.19 13.48
CA ILE A 234 0.78 8.41 12.44
C ILE A 234 2.13 8.69 13.09
N HIS A 235 2.15 9.58 14.08
CA HIS A 235 3.38 9.90 14.81
C HIS A 235 3.98 8.67 15.51
N ALA A 236 3.17 7.80 16.10
CA ALA A 236 3.63 6.59 16.76
C ALA A 236 4.31 5.62 15.78
N VAL A 237 3.75 5.43 14.59
CA VAL A 237 4.33 4.56 13.56
C VAL A 237 5.62 5.14 12.98
N VAL A 238 5.65 6.45 12.70
CA VAL A 238 6.88 7.14 12.23
C VAL A 238 8.04 6.99 13.23
N HIS A 239 7.76 6.86 14.52
CA HIS A 239 8.77 6.79 15.59
C HIS A 239 8.85 5.40 16.26
N ASP A 240 8.44 4.35 15.55
CA ASP A 240 8.39 2.98 16.10
C ASP A 240 9.76 2.29 16.22
N GLY A 241 10.83 2.96 15.79
CA GLY A 241 12.21 2.48 15.84
C GLY A 241 12.72 1.81 14.57
N ARG A 242 11.88 1.65 13.53
CA ARG A 242 12.28 1.07 12.23
C ARG A 242 12.99 2.06 11.31
N GLN A 243 12.94 3.35 11.64
CA GLN A 243 13.59 4.44 10.89
C GLN A 243 13.15 4.55 9.42
N GLU A 244 11.90 4.15 9.13
CA GLU A 244 11.25 4.39 7.84
C GLU A 244 10.67 5.81 7.81
N ASP A 245 11.10 6.63 6.87
CA ASP A 245 10.61 8.01 6.68
C ASP A 245 9.36 8.08 5.81
N ASP A 246 9.09 7.03 5.04
CA ASP A 246 7.90 6.90 4.20
C ASP A 246 6.79 6.13 4.89
N VAL A 247 5.90 6.89 5.54
CA VAL A 247 4.67 6.38 6.13
C VAL A 247 3.46 6.79 5.30
N ILE A 248 2.79 5.79 4.73
CA ILE A 248 1.55 5.92 3.96
C ILE A 248 0.38 5.42 4.81
N VAL A 249 -0.66 6.22 5.00
CA VAL A 249 -1.89 5.85 5.71
C VAL A 249 -2.99 5.68 4.70
N VAL A 250 -3.66 4.54 4.71
CA VAL A 250 -4.68 4.20 3.74
C VAL A 250 -5.86 3.55 4.43
N GLY A 251 -7.07 3.75 3.88
CA GLY A 251 -8.24 3.12 4.46
C GLY A 251 -9.53 3.83 4.17
N ASP A 252 -10.55 3.38 4.90
CA ASP A 252 -11.86 4.02 5.02
C ASP A 252 -11.82 4.99 6.21
N PHE A 253 -11.94 6.28 5.93
CA PHE A 253 -11.89 7.33 6.94
C PHE A 253 -13.27 7.77 7.40
N ALA A 254 -14.34 7.14 6.89
CA ALA A 254 -15.72 7.52 7.14
C ALA A 254 -16.08 8.97 6.73
N GLY A 255 -15.35 9.56 5.78
CA GLY A 255 -15.58 10.93 5.30
C GLY A 255 -14.67 11.98 5.93
N ASP A 256 -14.79 13.22 5.44
CA ASP A 256 -14.24 14.44 6.05
C ASP A 256 -12.74 14.45 6.36
N VAL A 257 -11.93 13.66 5.64
CA VAL A 257 -10.47 13.57 5.81
C VAL A 257 -9.80 14.95 5.77
N GLY A 258 -10.32 15.85 4.94
CA GLY A 258 -9.82 17.21 4.81
C GLY A 258 -9.99 18.09 6.05
N GLN A 259 -10.88 17.72 6.96
CA GLN A 259 -11.22 18.47 8.18
C GLN A 259 -10.51 17.93 9.43
N ILE A 260 -9.78 16.82 9.31
CA ILE A 260 -9.04 16.24 10.42
C ILE A 260 -7.95 17.21 10.87
N SER A 261 -8.10 17.73 12.08
CA SER A 261 -7.15 18.65 12.69
C SER A 261 -5.82 17.96 12.97
N GLY A 262 -4.70 18.66 12.81
CA GLY A 262 -3.36 18.11 13.06
C GLY A 262 -2.64 17.59 11.82
N LEU A 263 -3.37 17.10 10.81
CA LEU A 263 -2.77 16.58 9.57
C LEU A 263 -2.01 17.66 8.79
N GLN A 264 -2.57 18.89 8.72
CA GLN A 264 -1.92 20.01 8.03
C GLN A 264 -0.62 20.42 8.72
N GLN A 265 -0.61 20.45 10.05
CA GLN A 265 0.56 20.80 10.86
C GLN A 265 1.70 19.79 10.65
N GLN A 266 1.37 18.52 10.45
CA GLN A 266 2.32 17.45 10.16
C GLN A 266 2.77 17.40 8.69
N SER A 267 2.37 18.38 7.85
CA SER A 267 2.65 18.37 6.41
C SER A 267 2.16 17.10 5.72
N ILE A 268 1.03 16.53 6.15
CA ILE A 268 0.43 15.35 5.52
C ILE A 268 -0.31 15.77 4.25
N ARG A 269 0.01 15.11 3.13
CA ARG A 269 -0.78 15.19 1.89
C ARG A 269 -1.94 14.22 1.98
N ILE A 270 -3.08 14.62 1.42
CA ILE A 270 -4.29 13.79 1.30
C ILE A 270 -4.54 13.60 -0.19
N ALA A 271 -4.45 12.36 -0.67
CA ALA A 271 -4.89 11.99 -2.01
C ALA A 271 -6.42 12.06 -2.07
N LEU A 272 -6.96 12.67 -3.13
CA LEU A 272 -8.40 12.76 -3.40
C LEU A 272 -9.25 13.22 -2.20
N ARG A 273 -9.00 14.44 -1.73
CA ARG A 273 -9.66 15.01 -0.55
C ARG A 273 -11.19 15.07 -0.64
N ASP A 274 -11.72 15.56 -1.76
CA ASP A 274 -13.15 15.92 -1.89
C ASP A 274 -13.82 15.18 -3.07
N THR A 275 -13.21 14.10 -3.56
CA THR A 275 -13.75 13.32 -4.68
C THR A 275 -14.59 12.17 -4.15
N PRO A 276 -15.92 12.13 -4.42
CA PRO A 276 -16.76 11.02 -3.99
C PRO A 276 -16.22 9.67 -4.51
N ASN A 277 -16.23 8.68 -3.62
CA ASN A 277 -15.73 7.33 -3.87
C ASN A 277 -16.62 6.26 -3.26
N ASP A 278 -17.90 6.57 -3.02
CA ASP A 278 -18.96 5.60 -2.80
C ASP A 278 -19.69 5.29 -4.13
N THR A 279 -20.39 4.17 -4.19
CA THR A 279 -21.15 3.73 -5.38
C THR A 279 -22.25 4.71 -5.80
N LEU A 280 -22.69 5.58 -4.89
CA LEU A 280 -23.72 6.59 -5.18
C LEU A 280 -23.13 7.94 -5.59
N GLY A 281 -21.80 8.12 -5.49
CA GLY A 281 -21.12 9.38 -5.82
C GLY A 281 -21.49 10.53 -4.88
N THR A 282 -21.77 10.23 -3.62
CA THR A 282 -22.22 11.20 -2.61
C THR A 282 -21.17 11.55 -1.56
N ALA A 283 -20.20 10.67 -1.29
CA ALA A 283 -19.28 10.82 -0.17
C ALA A 283 -17.86 10.35 -0.52
N ALA A 284 -16.86 11.08 -0.04
CA ALA A 284 -15.44 10.71 -0.11
C ALA A 284 -15.07 9.94 1.17
N LEU A 285 -15.32 8.63 1.19
CA LEU A 285 -15.17 7.78 2.39
C LEU A 285 -13.73 7.30 2.57
N SER A 286 -13.12 6.81 1.48
CA SER A 286 -11.74 6.30 1.47
C SER A 286 -10.73 7.35 1.02
N SER A 287 -9.49 7.26 1.50
CA SER A 287 -8.39 8.15 1.08
C SER A 287 -7.03 7.49 1.29
N ILE A 288 -5.98 8.15 0.79
CA ILE A 288 -4.57 7.79 0.98
C ILE A 288 -3.85 9.05 1.45
N LEU A 289 -3.19 8.98 2.59
CA LEU A 289 -2.45 10.07 3.21
C LEU A 289 -0.98 9.69 3.30
N PHE A 290 -0.08 10.66 3.18
CA PHE A 290 1.36 10.42 3.29
C PHE A 290 2.09 11.71 3.62
N SER A 291 3.30 11.59 4.16
CA SER A 291 4.15 12.75 4.45
C SER A 291 4.49 13.50 3.16
N ALA A 292 4.22 14.82 3.12
CA ALA A 292 4.61 15.65 1.97
C ALA A 292 6.12 15.78 1.78
N LYS A 293 6.88 15.49 2.85
CA LYS A 293 8.32 15.69 2.96
C LYS A 293 9.11 14.39 2.84
N GLY A 294 8.56 13.29 3.36
CA GLY A 294 9.15 11.96 3.23
C GLY A 294 8.89 11.42 1.82
N THR A 295 7.62 11.35 1.43
CA THR A 295 7.21 10.63 0.22
C THR A 295 7.27 11.49 -1.03
N VAL A 296 8.49 11.76 -1.48
CA VAL A 296 8.79 12.53 -2.70
C VAL A 296 8.56 11.71 -3.98
N GLU A 297 8.42 10.40 -3.85
CA GLU A 297 8.15 9.40 -4.89
C GLU A 297 6.75 9.54 -5.46
N TYR A 298 5.84 10.25 -4.79
CA TYR A 298 4.49 10.48 -5.27
C TYR A 298 4.51 11.24 -6.61
N THR A 299 3.99 10.61 -7.67
CA THR A 299 4.08 11.16 -9.03
C THR A 299 3.09 12.30 -9.30
N GLY A 300 2.24 12.64 -8.34
CA GLY A 300 1.13 13.56 -8.53
C GLY A 300 -0.14 12.91 -9.05
N LYS A 301 -0.12 11.60 -9.37
CA LYS A 301 -1.30 10.89 -9.87
C LYS A 301 -2.00 10.12 -8.76
N SER A 302 -3.28 10.40 -8.64
CA SER A 302 -4.21 9.69 -7.77
C SER A 302 -5.57 9.60 -8.45
N GLY A 303 -6.36 8.59 -8.13
CA GLY A 303 -7.70 8.47 -8.69
C GLY A 303 -8.55 7.43 -7.98
N THR A 304 -9.80 7.36 -8.43
CA THR A 304 -10.74 6.34 -8.00
C THR A 304 -10.96 5.39 -9.17
N LEU A 305 -10.98 4.07 -8.91
CA LEU A 305 -11.39 3.11 -9.94
C LEU A 305 -12.92 3.01 -9.93
N ASP A 306 -13.56 3.75 -10.85
CA ASP A 306 -15.00 3.64 -11.11
C ASP A 306 -15.32 2.33 -11.83
N PHE A 307 -15.42 1.27 -11.03
CA PHE A 307 -15.66 -0.07 -11.51
C PHE A 307 -17.09 -0.25 -12.03
N LEU A 308 -18.05 0.58 -11.60
CA LEU A 308 -19.43 0.56 -12.08
C LEU A 308 -19.46 0.88 -13.55
N ARG A 309 -18.86 2.01 -13.92
CA ARG A 309 -18.80 2.45 -15.29
C ARG A 309 -17.93 1.52 -16.13
N LYS A 310 -16.79 1.09 -15.59
CA LYS A 310 -15.85 0.23 -16.30
C LYS A 310 -16.47 -1.12 -16.69
N MET A 311 -17.19 -1.76 -15.77
CA MET A 311 -17.80 -3.07 -15.97
C MET A 311 -19.29 -2.99 -16.39
N ASN A 312 -19.81 -1.78 -16.61
CA ASN A 312 -21.20 -1.52 -16.97
C ASN A 312 -22.20 -2.16 -15.97
N LEU A 313 -21.94 -2.01 -14.67
CA LEU A 313 -22.76 -2.55 -13.60
C LEU A 313 -23.90 -1.59 -13.24
N SER A 314 -25.06 -2.16 -12.88
CA SER A 314 -26.09 -1.41 -12.16
C SER A 314 -25.61 -1.04 -10.76
N ILE A 315 -26.25 -0.05 -10.12
CA ILE A 315 -25.97 0.32 -8.71
C ILE A 315 -26.12 -0.89 -7.78
N GLU A 316 -27.12 -1.75 -8.04
CA GLU A 316 -27.37 -2.96 -7.25
C GLU A 316 -26.22 -3.97 -7.40
N GLN A 317 -25.80 -4.24 -8.65
CA GLN A 317 -24.68 -5.13 -8.93
C GLN A 317 -23.38 -4.60 -8.33
N ALA A 318 -23.16 -3.29 -8.44
CA ALA A 318 -22.01 -2.63 -7.87
C ALA A 318 -21.96 -2.73 -6.35
N THR A 319 -23.10 -2.47 -5.71
CA THR A 319 -23.27 -2.58 -4.26
C THR A 319 -23.02 -4.01 -3.76
N ALA A 320 -23.37 -5.02 -4.56
CA ALA A 320 -23.04 -6.41 -4.25
C ALA A 320 -21.53 -6.68 -4.24
N VAL A 321 -20.75 -5.93 -5.03
CA VAL A 321 -19.27 -5.97 -5.01
C VAL A 321 -18.76 -5.18 -3.80
N SER A 322 -19.04 -3.87 -3.74
CA SER A 322 -18.76 -3.00 -2.60
C SER A 322 -19.54 -1.69 -2.70
N HIS A 323 -19.84 -1.08 -1.56
CA HIS A 323 -20.35 0.30 -1.47
C HIS A 323 -19.29 1.38 -1.74
N GLN A 324 -18.01 1.04 -1.67
CA GLN A 324 -16.90 1.97 -1.88
C GLN A 324 -16.12 1.59 -3.13
N LEU A 325 -15.55 2.59 -3.79
CA LEU A 325 -14.67 2.44 -4.93
C LEU A 325 -13.21 2.42 -4.44
N PRO A 326 -12.32 1.62 -5.06
CA PRO A 326 -10.91 1.69 -4.74
C PRO A 326 -10.33 3.08 -5.01
N VAL A 327 -9.62 3.62 -4.03
CA VAL A 327 -8.83 4.85 -4.16
C VAL A 327 -7.38 4.46 -4.33
N TRP A 328 -6.67 5.07 -5.28
CA TRP A 328 -5.30 4.72 -5.61
C TRP A 328 -4.39 5.92 -5.82
N THR A 329 -3.10 5.69 -5.61
CA THR A 329 -1.99 6.62 -5.88
C THR A 329 -0.88 5.92 -6.65
N GLU A 330 -0.15 6.69 -7.46
CA GLU A 330 1.03 6.20 -8.19
C GLU A 330 2.30 6.80 -7.56
N PHE A 331 3.27 5.92 -7.28
CA PHE A 331 4.58 6.28 -6.76
C PHE A 331 5.66 5.80 -7.73
N LEU A 332 6.82 6.46 -7.71
CA LEU A 332 8.03 5.92 -8.30
C LEU A 332 8.50 4.70 -7.51
N ALA A 333 9.08 3.71 -8.19
CA ALA A 333 9.64 2.52 -7.56
C ALA A 333 11.07 2.76 -7.04
N THR A 334 11.65 3.91 -7.35
CA THR A 334 13.00 4.31 -6.96
C THR A 334 12.91 5.41 -5.90
N GLU A 335 13.72 5.26 -4.87
CA GLU A 335 13.90 6.21 -3.79
C GLU A 335 14.39 7.58 -4.31
N GLY A 336 13.75 8.65 -3.84
CA GLY A 336 14.12 10.02 -4.16
C GLY A 336 15.47 10.42 -3.56
N SER A 337 16.31 11.11 -4.34
CA SER A 337 17.67 11.46 -3.93
C SER A 337 17.80 12.63 -2.94
N GLU A 338 16.77 12.95 -2.15
CA GLU A 338 16.86 13.89 -1.03
C GLU A 338 16.69 13.13 0.28
N PRO A 339 17.79 12.81 0.97
CA PRO A 339 17.67 11.94 2.12
C PRO A 339 17.36 12.68 3.42
N GLY A 340 16.53 12.05 4.25
CA GLY A 340 16.84 11.82 5.66
C GLY A 340 18.03 10.85 5.92
N ARG A 341 18.53 10.16 4.87
CA ARG A 341 19.83 9.42 4.72
C ARG A 341 19.90 8.10 5.50
N ILE A 342 20.34 6.93 4.99
CA ILE A 342 20.68 6.30 3.68
C ILE A 342 20.58 4.78 3.96
N ALA A 343 20.28 3.97 2.94
CA ALA A 343 20.54 2.53 2.91
C ALA A 343 21.90 2.11 3.54
N PRO A 344 21.93 1.06 4.39
CA PRO A 344 23.17 0.60 5.03
C PRO A 344 24.14 0.06 3.97
N THR A 345 25.28 0.74 3.81
CA THR A 345 26.38 0.24 2.99
C THR A 345 27.25 -0.70 3.83
N ASN A 346 27.45 -1.92 3.33
CA ASN A 346 28.28 -2.97 3.91
C ASN A 346 29.65 -2.45 4.39
N GLY A 347 29.87 -2.50 5.70
CA GLY A 347 31.18 -2.31 6.34
C GLY A 347 31.78 -3.66 6.75
N GLY A 348 32.24 -4.44 5.77
CA GLY A 348 33.03 -5.65 5.98
C GLY A 348 34.52 -5.35 5.84
N GLU A 349 35.17 -5.23 6.99
CA GLU A 349 36.59 -5.48 7.32
C GLU A 349 37.72 -4.79 6.54
N ALA A 350 38.42 -3.91 7.27
CA ALA A 350 39.88 -3.95 7.37
C ALA A 350 40.30 -3.45 8.75
N LEU A 351 40.73 -4.37 9.64
CA LEU A 351 42.00 -4.32 10.40
C LEU A 351 42.15 -5.58 11.26
#